data_AF-A0A9D7WG35-F1
#
_entry.id   AF-A0A9D7WG35-F1
#
_cell.length_a   1.000
_cell.length_b   1.000
_cell.length_c   1.000
_cell.angle_alpha   90.00
_cell.angle_beta   90.00
_cell.angle_gamma   90.00
#
_symmetry.space_group_name_H-M   'P 1'
#
loop_
_entity.id
_entity.type
_entity.pdbx_description
1 polymer ?
#
loop_
_entity_poly.entity_id
_entity_poly.type
_entity_poly.pdbx_seq_one_letter_code
_entity_poly.pdbx_strand_id
1 'polypeptide(L)'
;MTELDYDPEFEKLPMWDQLGKILDSVDNPIPRDDVTTDDDVKIIGITPRDCIDIRNLALQFEKTEIRKEFLKRIQLSENFKEVLEYVRSK
;
A
#
# COMPACT_ATOMS: atom_id res chain seq x y z
N MET A 1 -11.18 -20.90 -3.01
CA MET A 1 -11.24 -19.45 -3.31
C MET A 1 -10.02 -18.83 -2.68
N THR A 2 -8.98 -18.59 -3.47
CA THR A 2 -7.78 -17.87 -3.04
C THR A 2 -8.02 -16.37 -3.21
N GLU A 3 -7.43 -15.53 -2.38
CA GLU A 3 -7.64 -14.06 -2.29
C GLU A 3 -7.43 -13.25 -3.60
N LEU A 4 -7.08 -13.90 -4.72
CA LEU A 4 -6.86 -13.29 -6.04
C LEU A 4 -8.15 -13.02 -6.84
N ASP A 5 -9.30 -13.52 -6.40
CA ASP A 5 -10.57 -13.41 -7.14
C ASP A 5 -11.32 -12.06 -6.95
N TYR A 6 -10.77 -11.08 -6.22
CA TYR A 6 -11.55 -9.90 -5.81
C TYR A 6 -11.50 -8.70 -6.76
N ASP A 7 -10.55 -8.60 -7.70
CA ASP A 7 -10.56 -7.52 -8.70
C ASP A 7 -9.67 -7.84 -9.93
N PRO A 8 -10.23 -8.11 -11.13
CA PRO A 8 -9.45 -8.44 -12.33
C PRO A 8 -8.66 -7.25 -12.92
N GLU A 9 -8.79 -6.04 -12.35
CA GLU A 9 -8.00 -4.86 -12.74
C GLU A 9 -6.60 -4.81 -12.09
N PHE A 10 -6.32 -5.64 -11.08
CA PHE A 10 -5.02 -5.68 -10.40
C PHE A 10 -4.41 -7.08 -10.48
N GLU A 11 -3.19 -7.20 -10.99
CA GLU A 11 -2.48 -8.51 -11.04
C GLU A 11 -2.09 -9.00 -9.64
N LYS A 12 -2.00 -8.10 -8.66
CA LYS A 12 -1.67 -8.39 -7.27
C LYS A 12 -2.69 -7.77 -6.32
N LEU A 13 -2.57 -8.15 -5.04
CA LEU A 13 -3.36 -7.55 -3.97
C LEU A 13 -3.26 -6.00 -4.04
N PRO A 14 -4.38 -5.28 -3.92
CA PRO A 14 -4.37 -3.81 -3.88
C PRO A 14 -3.38 -3.29 -2.83
N MET A 15 -2.64 -2.22 -3.14
CA MET A 15 -1.69 -1.63 -2.18
C MET A 15 -2.36 -1.32 -0.83
N TRP A 16 -3.62 -0.89 -0.87
CA TRP A 16 -4.42 -0.64 0.32
C TRP A 16 -4.52 -1.87 1.24
N ASP A 17 -4.79 -3.05 0.67
CA ASP A 17 -4.89 -4.29 1.43
C ASP A 17 -3.53 -4.76 1.92
N GLN A 18 -2.47 -4.57 1.14
CA GLN A 18 -1.11 -4.91 1.56
C GLN A 18 -0.64 -4.06 2.75
N LEU A 19 -0.89 -2.75 2.70
CA LEU A 19 -0.64 -1.84 3.83
C LEU A 19 -1.50 -2.22 5.05
N GLY A 20 -2.75 -2.61 4.84
CA GLY A 20 -3.62 -3.14 5.89
C GLY A 20 -3.06 -4.39 6.55
N LYS A 21 -2.56 -5.36 5.76
CA LYS A 21 -1.92 -6.58 6.26
C LYS A 21 -0.66 -6.30 7.08
N ILE A 22 0.12 -5.28 6.72
CA ILE A 22 1.27 -4.83 7.53
C ILE A 22 0.80 -4.34 8.90
N LEU A 23 -0.24 -3.50 8.94
CA LEU A 23 -0.79 -2.97 10.19
C LEU A 23 -1.40 -4.06 11.07
N ASP A 24 -2.15 -4.98 10.49
CA ASP A 24 -2.74 -6.11 11.20
C ASP A 24 -1.67 -7.10 11.71
N SER A 25 -0.49 -7.11 11.09
CA SER A 25 0.62 -7.99 11.47
C SER A 25 1.51 -7.45 12.59
N VAL A 26 1.26 -6.24 13.11
CA VAL A 26 2.10 -5.63 14.17
C VAL A 26 2.16 -6.51 15.42
N ASP A 27 1.06 -7.19 15.75
CA ASP A 27 0.97 -8.08 16.90
C ASP A 27 1.37 -9.54 16.59
N ASN A 28 1.83 -9.84 15.36
CA ASN A 28 2.29 -11.18 15.00
C ASN A 28 3.75 -11.42 15.43
N PRO A 29 4.13 -12.68 15.73
CA PRO A 29 5.51 -13.05 16.04
C PRO A 29 6.50 -12.74 14.90
N ILE A 30 6.00 -12.70 13.67
CA ILE A 30 6.73 -12.31 12.47
C ILE A 30 5.87 -11.23 11.78
N PRO A 31 6.11 -9.94 12.10
CA PRO A 31 5.39 -8.86 11.46
C PRO A 31 5.77 -8.78 9.99
N ARG A 32 4.80 -8.44 9.15
CA ARG A 32 4.99 -8.19 7.73
C ARG A 32 5.49 -6.77 7.55
N ASP A 33 6.54 -6.59 6.77
CA ASP A 33 7.18 -5.29 6.51
C ASP A 33 7.40 -5.03 5.02
N ASP A 34 6.72 -5.81 4.18
CA ASP A 34 6.90 -5.84 2.75
C ASP A 34 5.60 -5.66 1.95
N VAL A 35 5.69 -4.90 0.87
CA VAL A 35 4.65 -4.81 -0.17
C VAL A 35 5.23 -5.23 -1.52
N THR A 36 4.37 -5.76 -2.37
CA THR A 36 4.67 -6.18 -3.74
C THR A 36 3.84 -5.34 -4.69
N THR A 37 4.50 -4.54 -5.51
CA THR A 37 3.88 -3.67 -6.50
C THR A 37 3.59 -4.44 -7.79
N ASP A 38 2.71 -3.90 -8.64
CA ASP A 38 2.26 -4.57 -9.87
C ASP A 38 3.41 -4.72 -10.89
N ASP A 39 4.46 -3.91 -10.80
CA ASP A 39 5.68 -3.98 -11.61
C ASP A 39 6.70 -5.04 -11.12
N ASP A 40 6.26 -6.05 -10.37
CA ASP A 40 7.11 -7.11 -9.81
C ASP A 40 8.23 -6.65 -8.86
N VAL A 41 8.13 -5.43 -8.35
CA VAL A 41 9.07 -4.92 -7.35
C VAL A 41 8.55 -5.21 -5.95
N LYS A 42 9.43 -5.75 -5.12
CA LYS A 42 9.17 -5.96 -3.69
C LYS A 42 9.86 -4.86 -2.89
N ILE A 43 9.08 -4.08 -2.15
CA ILE A 43 9.59 -3.02 -1.28
C ILE A 43 9.53 -3.55 0.15
N ILE A 44 10.68 -3.65 0.79
CA ILE A 44 10.86 -4.15 2.16
C ILE A 44 11.22 -3.02 3.13
N GLY A 45 11.01 -3.23 4.43
CA GLY A 45 11.33 -2.25 5.47
C GLY A 45 10.29 -1.13 5.56
N ILE A 46 9.03 -1.42 5.25
CA ILE A 46 7.91 -0.52 5.46
C ILE A 46 7.47 -0.65 6.91
N THR A 47 7.42 0.49 7.60
CA THR A 47 7.01 0.50 9.01
C THR A 47 5.49 0.63 9.12
N PRO A 48 4.88 0.18 10.24
CA PRO A 48 3.47 0.42 10.50
C PRO A 48 3.09 1.91 10.47
N ARG A 49 4.02 2.78 10.88
CA ARG A 49 3.84 4.23 10.81
C ARG A 49 3.70 4.70 9.37
N ASP A 50 4.60 4.26 8.48
CA ASP A 50 4.52 4.56 7.05
C ASP A 50 3.14 4.15 6.48
N CYS A 51 2.66 2.95 6.84
CA CYS A 51 1.35 2.48 6.40
C CYS A 51 0.20 3.37 6.89
N ILE A 52 0.22 3.83 8.14
CA ILE A 52 -0.79 4.75 8.69
C ILE A 52 -0.74 6.08 7.93
N ASP A 53 0.44 6.65 7.72
CA ASP A 53 0.60 7.95 7.08
C ASP A 53 0.18 7.92 5.61
N ILE A 54 0.51 6.86 4.87
CA ILE A 54 0.05 6.66 3.48
C ILE A 54 -1.47 6.51 3.41
N ARG A 55 -2.07 5.71 4.31
CA ARG A 55 -3.53 5.54 4.36
C ARG A 55 -4.23 6.85 4.74
N ASN A 56 -3.69 7.61 5.67
CA ASN A 56 -4.19 8.92 6.04
C ASN A 56 -4.12 9.90 4.86
N LEU A 57 -3.03 9.90 4.09
CA LEU A 57 -2.91 10.70 2.87
C LEU A 57 -3.98 10.33 1.84
N ALA A 58 -4.23 9.03 1.63
CA ALA A 58 -5.30 8.57 0.74
C ALA A 58 -6.71 8.99 1.22
N LEU A 59 -6.93 9.06 2.54
CA LEU A 59 -8.19 9.48 3.14
C LEU A 59 -8.41 10.99 3.06
N GLN A 60 -7.36 11.81 2.92
CA GLN A 60 -7.49 13.26 2.70
C GLN A 60 -8.18 13.60 1.38
N PHE A 61 -8.15 12.70 0.40
CA PHE A 61 -8.90 12.88 -0.84
C PHE A 61 -10.40 12.67 -0.59
N GLU A 62 -11.18 13.75 -0.63
CA GLU A 62 -12.64 13.71 -0.47
C GLU A 62 -13.34 13.05 -1.67
N LYS A 63 -12.79 13.22 -2.88
CA LYS A 63 -13.34 12.66 -4.12
C LYS A 63 -12.88 11.22 -4.32
N THR A 64 -13.83 10.31 -4.43
CA THR A 64 -13.58 8.86 -4.66
C THR A 64 -12.70 8.60 -5.89
N GLU A 65 -12.91 9.33 -6.99
CA GLU A 65 -12.13 9.16 -8.21
C GLU A 65 -10.64 9.50 -8.02
N ILE A 66 -10.33 10.58 -7.28
CA ILE A 66 -8.95 10.99 -6.98
C ILE A 66 -8.30 9.96 -6.06
N ARG A 67 -9.04 9.45 -5.07
CA ARG A 67 -8.54 8.39 -4.18
C ARG A 67 -8.22 7.11 -4.97
N LYS A 68 -9.10 6.69 -5.88
CA LYS A 68 -8.84 5.53 -6.75
C LYS A 68 -7.63 5.75 -7.63
N GLU A 69 -7.48 6.92 -8.23
CA GLU A 69 -6.31 7.26 -9.04
C GLU A 69 -5.02 7.23 -8.21
N PHE A 70 -5.05 7.78 -7.00
CA PHE A 70 -3.93 7.71 -6.06
C PHE A 70 -3.56 6.26 -5.71
N LEU A 71 -4.54 5.43 -5.36
CA LEU A 71 -4.32 4.02 -5.05
C LEU A 71 -3.76 3.25 -6.26
N LYS A 72 -4.21 3.56 -7.47
CA LYS A 72 -3.68 2.99 -8.71
C LYS A 72 -2.25 3.46 -9.00
N ARG A 73 -1.92 4.71 -8.68
CA ARG A 73 -0.55 5.24 -8.85
C ARG A 73 0.43 4.56 -7.91
N ILE A 74 0.09 4.41 -6.62
CA ILE A 74 0.95 3.77 -5.63
C ILE A 74 1.11 2.26 -5.83
N GLN A 75 0.35 1.65 -6.76
CA GLN A 75 0.60 0.27 -7.16
C GLN A 75 1.89 0.09 -7.98
N LEU A 76 2.44 1.18 -8.53
CA LEU A 76 3.73 1.16 -9.20
C LEU A 76 4.85 1.53 -8.21
N SER A 77 5.97 0.83 -8.26
CA SER A 77 7.05 1.01 -7.29
C SER A 77 7.69 2.40 -7.29
N GLU A 78 7.76 3.05 -8.45
CA GLU A 78 8.30 4.40 -8.59
C GLU A 78 7.49 5.41 -7.75
N ASN A 79 6.18 5.46 -7.97
CA ASN A 79 5.29 6.34 -7.22
C ASN A 79 5.19 5.95 -5.75
N PHE A 80 5.21 4.65 -5.44
CA PHE A 80 5.16 4.19 -4.05
C PHE A 80 6.38 4.69 -3.27
N LYS A 81 7.58 4.61 -3.87
CA LYS A 81 8.81 5.11 -3.24
C LYS A 81 8.75 6.61 -3.01
N GLU A 82 8.27 7.39 -3.97
CA GLU A 82 8.10 8.84 -3.78
C GLU A 82 7.15 9.16 -2.62
N VAL A 83 6.00 8.47 -2.55
CA VAL A 83 5.04 8.64 -1.46
C VAL A 83 5.64 8.20 -0.13
N LEU A 84 6.40 7.10 -0.11
CA LEU A 84 7.08 6.59 1.07
C LEU A 84 8.14 7.59 1.59
N GLU A 85 8.93 8.17 0.70
CA GLU A 85 9.89 9.23 1.06
C GLU A 85 9.18 10.48 1.57
N TYR A 86 8.07 10.87 0.94
CA TYR A 86 7.27 12.01 1.37
C TYR A 86 6.75 11.84 2.80
N VAL A 87 6.14 10.70 3.13
CA VAL A 87 5.62 10.46 4.49
C VAL A 87 6.73 10.34 5.54
N ARG A 88 7.91 9.82 5.16
CA ARG A 88 9.08 9.74 6.05
C ARG A 88 9.78 11.07 6.28
N SER A 89 9.64 12.01 5.34
CA SER A 89 10.22 13.35 5.45
C SER A 89 9.43 14.30 6.35
N LYS A 90 8.19 13.93 6.72
CA LYS A 90 7.31 14.69 7.61
C LYS A 90 7.48 14.31 9.08
#